data_AF-A0AAN8AQW7-F1
#
_entry.id   AF-A0AAN8AQW7-F1
#
_cell.length_a   1.000
_cell.length_b   1.000
_cell.length_c   1.000
_cell.angle_alpha   90.00
_cell.angle_beta   90.00
_cell.angle_gamma   90.00
#
_symmetry.space_group_name_H-M   'P 1'
#
loop_
_entity.id
_entity.type
_entity.pdbx_description
1 polymer ?
#
loop_
_entity_poly.entity_id
_entity_poly.type
_entity_poly.pdbx_seq_one_letter_code
_entity_poly.pdbx_strand_id
1 'polypeptide(L)'
;MADGENNNDASAGEPSKLCDLLERGWKIFDEVDSTNEPLASTSIQVRVKRGISMLEDASAMVAQLDLFSRNEELEEVATADLRYLLLPALCGALTLSRPAGTEG
;
A
#
# COMPACT_ATOMS: atom_id res chain seq x y z
N MET A 1 -22.70 -13.85 -38.88
CA MET A 1 -21.52 -13.56 -38.03
C MET A 1 -22.02 -13.44 -36.61
N ALA A 2 -21.27 -14.00 -35.65
CA ALA A 2 -21.62 -14.02 -34.25
C ALA A 2 -20.83 -12.92 -33.53
N ASP A 3 -21.51 -11.91 -33.02
CA ASP A 3 -20.92 -10.90 -32.15
C ASP A 3 -21.39 -11.23 -30.72
N GLY A 4 -20.60 -12.08 -30.08
CA GLY A 4 -20.71 -12.38 -28.66
C GLY A 4 -19.82 -11.42 -27.89
N GLU A 5 -20.36 -10.28 -27.49
CA GLU A 5 -19.69 -9.39 -26.54
C GLU A 5 -20.12 -9.77 -25.13
N ASN A 6 -19.22 -10.57 -24.56
CA ASN A 6 -19.26 -11.18 -23.25
C ASN A 6 -19.38 -10.14 -22.12
N ASN A 7 -20.43 -10.33 -21.35
CA ASN A 7 -20.69 -9.78 -20.03
C ASN A 7 -19.46 -9.95 -19.12
N ASN A 8 -18.92 -8.86 -18.56
CA ASN A 8 -18.10 -8.95 -17.35
C ASN A 8 -18.63 -7.97 -16.31
N ASP A 9 -19.74 -8.37 -15.71
CA ASP A 9 -20.08 -8.04 -14.34
C ASP A 9 -18.98 -8.58 -13.42
N ALA A 10 -18.26 -7.68 -12.76
CA ALA A 10 -17.42 -8.00 -11.61
C ALA A 10 -17.46 -6.84 -10.62
N SER A 11 -18.67 -6.47 -10.20
CA SER A 11 -18.89 -5.82 -8.91
C SER A 11 -19.05 -6.91 -7.84
N ALA A 12 -18.01 -7.69 -7.62
CA ALA A 12 -17.84 -8.51 -6.44
C ALA A 12 -16.64 -7.92 -5.70
N GLY A 13 -16.70 -7.81 -4.37
CA GLY A 13 -15.55 -7.37 -3.57
C GLY A 13 -14.36 -8.29 -3.83
N GLU A 14 -13.53 -7.95 -4.83
CA GLU A 14 -12.26 -8.60 -5.03
C GLU A 14 -11.46 -8.34 -3.75
N PRO A 15 -10.82 -9.37 -3.16
CA PRO A 15 -9.82 -9.11 -2.12
C PRO A 15 -8.89 -8.07 -2.71
N SER A 16 -8.81 -6.89 -2.09
CA SER A 16 -8.05 -5.77 -2.66
C SER A 16 -6.67 -6.30 -2.98
N LYS A 17 -6.35 -6.46 -4.27
CA LYS A 17 -5.15 -7.18 -4.72
C LYS A 17 -3.96 -6.54 -4.01
N LEU A 18 -3.02 -7.33 -3.52
CA LEU A 18 -1.83 -6.83 -2.82
C LEU A 18 -1.16 -5.67 -3.59
N CYS A 19 -1.13 -5.77 -4.93
CA CYS A 19 -0.72 -4.71 -5.86
C CYS A 19 -1.47 -3.38 -5.62
N ASP A 20 -2.81 -3.42 -5.59
CA ASP A 20 -3.68 -2.26 -5.48
C ASP A 20 -3.53 -1.57 -4.13
N LEU A 21 -3.34 -2.32 -3.04
CA LEU A 21 -3.04 -1.74 -1.73
C LEU A 21 -1.69 -1.02 -1.71
N LEU A 22 -0.65 -1.63 -2.29
CA LEU A 22 0.65 -0.97 -2.42
C LEU A 22 0.54 0.29 -3.26
N GLU A 23 -0.10 0.24 -4.42
CA GLU A 23 -0.24 1.40 -5.32
C GLU A 23 -1.03 2.53 -4.66
N ARG A 24 -2.12 2.22 -3.94
CA ARG A 24 -2.90 3.22 -3.20
C ARG A 24 -2.10 3.81 -2.03
N GLY A 25 -1.37 2.98 -1.28
CA GLY A 25 -0.50 3.43 -0.20
C GLY A 25 0.63 4.32 -0.71
N TRP A 26 1.25 3.95 -1.83
CA TRP A 26 2.27 4.74 -2.51
C TRP A 26 1.74 6.08 -3.00
N LYS A 27 0.57 6.08 -3.62
CA LYS A 27 -0.06 7.32 -4.08
C LYS A 27 -0.34 8.28 -2.91
N ILE A 28 -0.83 7.76 -1.79
CA ILE A 28 -1.03 8.58 -0.59
C ILE A 28 0.31 9.12 -0.07
N PHE A 29 1.36 8.30 -0.06
CA PHE A 29 2.70 8.75 0.32
C PHE A 29 3.18 9.89 -0.58
N ASP A 30 3.09 9.73 -1.91
CA ASP A 30 3.47 10.74 -2.89
C ASP A 30 2.65 12.04 -2.74
N GLU A 31 1.34 11.92 -2.50
CA GLU A 31 0.47 13.08 -2.24
C GLU A 31 0.83 13.79 -0.93
N VAL A 32 1.23 13.06 0.11
CA VAL A 32 1.65 13.64 1.40
C VAL A 32 3.04 14.26 1.30
N ASP A 33 3.95 13.66 0.54
CA ASP A 33 5.31 14.16 0.31
C ASP A 33 5.32 15.39 -0.59
N SER A 34 4.49 15.39 -1.64
CA SER A 34 4.38 16.49 -2.61
C SER A 34 3.45 17.61 -2.14
N THR A 35 2.70 17.44 -1.04
CA THR A 35 1.79 18.49 -0.57
C THR A 35 2.57 19.64 0.06
N ASN A 36 2.09 20.85 -0.18
CA ASN A 36 2.58 22.05 0.50
C ASN A 36 1.68 22.42 1.70
N GLU A 37 0.69 21.58 2.02
CA GLU A 37 -0.16 21.73 3.20
C GLU A 37 0.61 21.38 4.48
N PRO A 38 0.24 21.98 5.64
CA PRO A 38 0.83 21.59 6.91
C PRO A 38 0.60 20.09 7.17
N LEU A 39 1.65 19.34 7.49
CA LEU A 39 1.52 17.94 7.88
C LEU A 39 0.59 17.75 9.10
N ALA A 40 0.48 18.77 9.96
CA ALA A 40 -0.44 18.79 11.09
C ALA A 40 -1.92 18.98 10.71
N SER A 41 -2.24 19.28 9.44
CA SER A 41 -3.61 19.45 8.98
C SER A 41 -4.39 18.16 9.07
N THR A 42 -5.65 18.23 9.52
CA THR A 42 -6.54 17.06 9.62
C THR A 42 -6.69 16.33 8.28
N SER A 43 -6.72 17.05 7.16
CA SER A 43 -6.80 16.46 5.81
C SER A 43 -5.59 15.57 5.49
N ILE A 44 -4.38 16.02 5.85
CA ILE A 44 -3.15 15.24 5.66
C ILE A 44 -3.10 14.07 6.65
N GLN A 45 -3.44 14.30 7.91
CA GLN A 45 -3.46 13.25 8.94
C GLN A 45 -4.43 12.10 8.60
N VAL A 46 -5.61 12.42 8.06
CA VAL A 46 -6.56 11.39 7.59
C VAL A 46 -6.00 10.59 6.42
N ARG A 47 -5.33 11.27 5.47
CA ARG A 47 -4.65 10.62 4.34
C ARG A 47 -3.52 9.71 4.83
N VAL A 48 -2.62 10.23 5.67
CA VAL A 48 -1.52 9.47 6.29
C VAL A 48 -2.04 8.23 7.02
N LYS A 49 -3.05 8.37 7.88
CA LYS A 49 -3.64 7.24 8.61
C LYS A 49 -4.23 6.18 7.67
N ARG A 50 -4.90 6.62 6.59
CA ARG A 50 -5.43 5.73 5.57
C ARG A 50 -4.33 5.00 4.80
N GLY A 51 -3.27 5.71 4.42
CA GLY A 51 -2.11 5.13 3.74
C GLY A 51 -1.38 4.09 4.59
N ILE A 52 -1.15 4.40 5.86
CA ILE A 52 -0.58 3.45 6.84
C ILE A 52 -1.46 2.20 6.91
N SER A 53 -2.77 2.35 7.11
CA SER A 53 -3.68 1.21 7.20
C SER A 53 -3.67 0.33 5.95
N MET A 54 -3.53 0.92 4.75
CA MET A 54 -3.42 0.16 3.48
C MET A 54 -2.10 -0.58 3.34
N LEU A 55 -0.98 0.04 3.74
CA LEU A 55 0.34 -0.57 3.70
C LEU A 55 0.50 -1.66 4.76
N GLU A 56 -0.15 -1.51 5.92
CA GLU A 56 -0.22 -2.55 6.95
C GLU A 56 -1.03 -3.76 6.49
N ASP A 57 -2.18 -3.54 5.85
CA ASP A 57 -3.00 -4.62 5.28
C ASP A 57 -2.24 -5.36 4.16
N ALA A 58 -1.52 -4.62 3.31
CA ALA A 58 -0.62 -5.19 2.32
C ALA A 58 0.53 -6.00 2.98
N SER A 59 1.14 -5.48 4.04
CA SER A 59 2.21 -6.17 4.77
C SER A 59 1.71 -7.47 5.42
N ALA A 60 0.50 -7.44 5.97
CA ALA A 60 -0.14 -8.64 6.52
C ALA A 60 -0.40 -9.68 5.43
N MET A 61 -0.84 -9.27 4.24
CA MET A 61 -1.01 -10.18 3.10
C MET A 61 0.32 -10.75 2.60
N VAL A 62 1.38 -9.95 2.50
CA VAL A 62 2.73 -10.42 2.15
C VAL A 62 3.19 -11.51 3.12
N ALA A 63 2.98 -11.29 4.42
CA ALA A 63 3.33 -12.26 5.46
C ALA A 63 2.46 -13.53 5.38
N GLN A 64 1.18 -13.41 5.02
CA GLN A 64 0.29 -14.57 4.82
C GLN A 64 0.63 -15.37 3.57
N LEU A 65 1.09 -14.70 2.51
CA LEU A 65 1.52 -15.31 1.26
C LEU A 65 2.94 -15.89 1.34
N ASP A 66 3.64 -15.64 2.45
CA ASP A 66 5.03 -16.07 2.68
C ASP A 66 5.95 -15.70 1.50
N LEU A 67 5.76 -14.49 0.93
CA LEU A 67 6.49 -14.06 -0.28
C LEU A 67 7.99 -13.88 -0.06
N PHE A 68 8.42 -13.74 1.20
CA PHE A 68 9.81 -13.56 1.56
C PHE A 68 10.15 -14.49 2.70
N SER A 69 11.23 -15.26 2.54
CA SER A 69 11.81 -16.02 3.64
C SER A 69 13.04 -15.31 4.21
N ARG A 70 13.30 -15.48 5.51
CA ARG A 70 14.50 -14.93 6.17
C ARG A 70 15.82 -15.45 5.59
N ASN A 71 15.77 -16.60 4.92
CA ASN A 71 16.95 -17.27 4.38
C ASN A 71 17.05 -17.16 2.85
N GLU A 72 16.25 -16.28 2.25
CA GLU A 72 16.15 -16.11 0.80
C GLU A 72 17.12 -15.02 0.32
N GLU A 73 17.80 -15.28 -0.78
CA GLU A 73 18.63 -14.30 -1.47
C GLU A 73 17.75 -13.41 -2.38
N LEU A 74 18.20 -12.17 -2.62
CA LEU A 74 17.45 -11.21 -3.45
C LEU A 74 17.17 -11.75 -4.87
N GLU A 75 18.07 -12.59 -5.39
CA GLU A 75 17.96 -13.22 -6.71
C GLU A 75 16.88 -14.30 -6.78
N GLU A 76 16.45 -14.83 -5.63
CA GLU A 76 15.40 -15.86 -5.52
C GLU A 76 14.00 -15.24 -5.49
N VAL A 77 13.90 -13.93 -5.18
CA VAL A 77 12.64 -13.18 -5.15
C VAL A 77 12.25 -12.76 -6.56
N ALA A 78 11.00 -13.03 -6.94
CA ALA A 78 10.51 -12.59 -8.25
C ALA A 78 10.52 -11.06 -8.35
N THR A 79 10.92 -10.53 -9.51
CA THR A 79 11.07 -9.08 -9.73
C THR A 79 9.80 -8.28 -9.45
N ALA A 80 8.63 -8.89 -9.64
CA ALA A 80 7.33 -8.28 -9.35
C ALA A 80 7.06 -8.12 -7.84
N ASP A 81 7.69 -8.94 -7.00
CA ASP A 81 7.51 -8.96 -5.55
C ASP A 81 8.50 -8.06 -4.80
N LEU A 82 9.64 -7.72 -5.43
CA LEU A 82 10.65 -6.81 -4.86
C LEU A 82 10.07 -5.49 -4.33
N ARG A 83 9.04 -4.96 -5.01
CA ARG A 83 8.38 -3.72 -4.58
C ARG A 83 7.70 -3.82 -3.22
N TYR A 84 7.31 -5.03 -2.78
CA TYR A 84 6.67 -5.22 -1.48
C TYR A 84 7.68 -5.16 -0.33
N LEU A 85 8.99 -5.27 -0.59
CA LEU A 85 10.04 -4.99 0.41
C LEU A 85 10.01 -3.52 0.88
N LEU A 86 9.42 -2.62 0.09
CA LEU A 86 9.28 -1.21 0.44
C LEU A 86 8.13 -0.93 1.40
N LEU A 87 7.20 -1.88 1.61
CA LEU A 87 6.05 -1.70 2.51
C LEU A 87 6.43 -1.20 3.92
N PRO A 88 7.38 -1.83 4.65
CA PRO A 88 7.79 -1.33 5.97
C PRO A 88 8.43 0.07 5.90
N ALA A 89 9.17 0.37 4.84
CA ALA A 89 9.80 1.70 4.67
C ALA A 89 8.75 2.79 4.43
N LEU A 90 7.77 2.55 3.55
CA LEU A 90 6.66 3.46 3.27
C LEU A 90 5.79 3.69 4.52
N CYS A 91 5.50 2.63 5.25
CA CYS A 91 4.72 2.71 6.49
C CYS A 91 5.45 3.54 7.56
N GLY A 92 6.77 3.36 7.66
CA GLY A 92 7.64 4.19 8.51
C GLY A 92 7.66 5.65 8.08
N ALA A 93 7.80 5.93 6.79
CA ALA A 93 7.85 7.29 6.26
C ALA A 93 6.53 8.06 6.50
N LEU A 94 5.38 7.40 6.28
CA LEU A 94 4.07 7.96 6.63
C LEU A 94 3.91 8.15 8.14
N THR A 95 4.45 7.24 8.96
CA THR A 95 4.41 7.38 10.41
C THR A 95 5.22 8.59 10.90
N LEU A 96 6.37 8.85 10.30
CA LEU A 96 7.19 10.04 10.58
C LEU A 96 6.53 11.34 10.11
N SER A 97 5.61 11.27 9.13
CA SER A 97 4.83 12.41 8.68
C SER A 97 3.72 12.82 9.66
N ARG A 98 3.48 12.04 10.73
CA ARG A 98 2.62 12.48 11.83
C ARG A 98 3.34 13.53 12.68
N PRO A 99 2.65 14.60 13.12
CA PRO A 99 3.20 15.51 14.09
C PRO A 99 3.54 14.74 15.37
N ALA A 100 4.73 14.97 15.91
CA ALA A 100 5.16 14.41 17.19
C ALA A 100 4.20 14.88 18.30
N GLY A 101 3.20 14.06 18.64
CA GLY A 101 2.18 14.43 19.63
C GLY A 101 0.85 13.68 19.58
N THR A 102 0.59 12.81 18.60
CA THR A 102 -0.61 11.96 18.56
C THR A 102 -0.28 10.50 18.84
N GLU A 103 0.13 10.22 20.07
CA GLU A 103 0.02 8.90 20.69
C GLU A 103 -1.22 8.98 21.61
N GLY A 104 -2.33 8.39 21.19
CA GLY A 104 -3.61 8.38 21.91
C GLY A 104 -4.48 7.23 21.45
#